data_AF-A0A1Q5Q9C6-F1
#
_entry.id   AF-A0A1Q5Q9C6-F1
#
_cell.length_a   1.000
_cell.length_b   1.000
_cell.length_c   1.000
_cell.angle_alpha   90.00
_cell.angle_beta   90.00
_cell.angle_gamma   90.00
#
_symmetry.space_group_name_H-M   'P 1'
#
loop_
_entity.id
_entity.type
_entity.pdbx_description
1 polymer ?
#
loop_
_entity_poly.entity_id
_entity_poly.type
_entity_poly.pdbx_seq_one_letter_code
_entity_poly.pdbx_strand_id
1 'polypeptide(L)'
;MPSKFQDLDPAGVSPEDRVNAMRGYKATIKNPRNSESAKQHAHEMIDALGGDEPRREMKQFDQDKDQTRIAGGLKASTKNPRVSEEGKNRAQEKLDQMGAPSE
;
A
#
# COMPACT_ATOMS: atom_id res chain seq x y z
N MET A 1 -12.31 -16.17 -21.24
CA MET A 1 -13.43 -15.41 -20.67
C MET A 1 -12.86 -14.12 -20.10
N PRO A 2 -13.32 -12.93 -20.51
CA PRO A 2 -12.87 -11.70 -19.88
C PRO A 2 -13.24 -11.72 -18.39
N SER A 3 -12.30 -11.29 -17.53
CA SER A 3 -12.53 -11.25 -16.09
C SER A 3 -13.70 -10.30 -15.81
N LYS A 4 -14.57 -10.63 -14.86
CA LYS A 4 -15.75 -9.81 -14.48
C LYS A 4 -15.37 -8.41 -13.97
N PHE A 5 -14.08 -8.13 -13.85
CA PHE A 5 -13.48 -6.86 -13.45
C PHE A 5 -12.77 -6.14 -14.60
N GLN A 6 -12.82 -6.65 -15.83
CA GLN A 6 -12.16 -6.03 -16.98
C GLN A 6 -12.84 -4.72 -17.42
N ASP A 7 -14.10 -4.52 -16.99
CA ASP A 7 -14.88 -3.29 -17.18
C ASP A 7 -14.79 -2.33 -15.97
N LEU A 8 -14.18 -2.76 -14.87
CA LEU A 8 -13.77 -1.86 -13.79
C LEU A 8 -12.39 -1.37 -14.21
N ASP A 9 -12.36 -0.14 -14.74
CA ASP A 9 -11.18 0.62 -15.16
C ASP A 9 -9.88 0.07 -14.52
N PRO A 10 -8.88 -0.41 -15.28
CA PRO A 10 -7.63 -0.89 -14.70
C PRO A 10 -6.91 0.20 -13.87
N ALA A 11 -7.31 1.47 -14.02
CA ALA A 11 -6.88 2.61 -13.21
C ALA A 11 -7.83 2.95 -12.02
N GLY A 12 -8.98 2.29 -11.87
CA GLY A 12 -10.07 2.68 -10.96
C GLY A 12 -10.07 2.04 -9.57
N VAL A 13 -9.14 1.12 -9.27
CA VAL A 13 -9.04 0.45 -7.96
C VAL A 13 -7.57 0.43 -7.58
N SER A 14 -7.17 1.23 -6.58
CA SER A 14 -5.79 1.26 -6.08
C SER A 14 -5.34 -0.17 -5.72
N PRO A 15 -4.05 -0.53 -5.82
CA PRO A 15 -3.51 -1.75 -5.22
C PRO A 15 -3.98 -1.96 -3.77
N GLU A 16 -4.13 -0.88 -3.00
CA GLU A 16 -4.70 -0.91 -1.66
C GLU A 16 -6.17 -1.35 -1.65
N ASP A 17 -6.98 -0.85 -2.56
CA ASP A 17 -8.39 -1.23 -2.68
C ASP A 17 -8.54 -2.70 -3.10
N ARG A 18 -7.66 -3.20 -4.00
CA ARG A 18 -7.60 -4.62 -4.36
C ARG A 18 -7.24 -5.49 -3.16
N VAL A 19 -6.24 -5.10 -2.37
CA VAL A 19 -5.85 -5.81 -1.14
C VAL A 19 -6.97 -5.79 -0.10
N ASN A 20 -7.65 -4.66 0.06
CA ASN A 20 -8.78 -4.51 0.97
C ASN A 20 -9.97 -5.41 0.56
N ALA A 21 -10.30 -5.43 -0.73
CA ALA A 21 -11.33 -6.31 -1.28
C ALA A 21 -11.00 -7.79 -1.04
N MET A 22 -9.76 -8.21 -1.32
CA MET A 22 -9.31 -9.58 -1.05
C MET A 22 -9.37 -9.94 0.43
N ARG A 23 -9.05 -9.01 1.34
CA ARG A 23 -9.20 -9.22 2.79
C ARG A 23 -10.66 -9.47 3.16
N GLY A 24 -11.59 -8.72 2.57
CA GLY A 24 -13.04 -8.92 2.72
C GLY A 24 -13.48 -10.30 2.24
N TYR A 25 -13.12 -10.71 1.03
CA TYR A 25 -13.47 -12.03 0.50
C TYR A 25 -12.86 -13.18 1.33
N LYS A 26 -11.63 -13.03 1.81
CA LYS A 26 -11.01 -14.00 2.73
C LYS A 26 -11.74 -14.09 4.07
N ALA A 27 -12.27 -12.98 4.59
CA ALA A 27 -13.13 -12.99 5.77
C ALA A 27 -14.45 -13.74 5.50
N THR A 28 -15.04 -13.56 4.30
CA THR A 28 -16.25 -14.27 3.88
C THR A 28 -16.05 -15.79 3.88
N ILE A 29 -14.90 -16.28 3.40
CA ILE A 29 -14.56 -17.71 3.39
C ILE A 29 -14.43 -18.27 4.80
N LYS A 30 -13.78 -17.53 5.71
CA LYS A 30 -13.53 -17.98 7.09
C LYS A 30 -14.77 -17.94 7.98
N ASN A 31 -15.76 -17.13 7.66
CA ASN A 31 -16.96 -16.98 8.49
C ASN A 31 -17.86 -18.22 8.39
N PRO A 32 -18.06 -18.99 9.49
CA PRO A 32 -18.92 -20.19 9.47
C PRO A 32 -20.40 -19.87 9.26
N ARG A 33 -20.84 -18.62 9.47
CA ARG A 33 -22.23 -18.19 9.25
C ARG A 33 -22.56 -17.93 7.78
N ASN A 34 -21.55 -17.90 6.90
CA ASN A 34 -21.77 -17.66 5.48
C ASN A 34 -22.10 -18.97 4.77
N SER A 35 -23.02 -18.89 3.80
CA SER A 35 -23.37 -20.00 2.92
C SER A 35 -22.19 -20.45 2.05
N GLU A 36 -22.17 -21.73 1.69
CA GLU A 36 -21.13 -22.29 0.80
C GLU A 36 -21.07 -21.59 -0.57
N SER A 37 -22.22 -21.20 -1.15
CA SER A 37 -22.26 -20.43 -2.40
C SER A 37 -21.55 -19.07 -2.28
N ALA A 38 -21.68 -18.39 -1.14
CA ALA A 38 -21.00 -17.13 -0.86
C ALA A 38 -19.49 -17.32 -0.69
N LYS A 39 -19.06 -18.43 -0.07
CA LYS A 39 -17.63 -18.77 0.05
C LYS A 39 -17.02 -19.11 -1.31
N GLN A 40 -17.74 -19.88 -2.14
CA GLN A 40 -17.30 -20.23 -3.49
C GLN A 40 -17.18 -18.98 -4.37
N HIS A 41 -18.17 -18.09 -4.32
CA HIS A 41 -18.07 -16.81 -5.01
C HIS A 41 -16.87 -15.99 -4.50
N ALA A 42 -16.63 -15.95 -3.19
CA ALA A 42 -15.48 -15.25 -2.63
C ALA A 42 -14.13 -15.83 -3.12
N HIS A 43 -14.03 -17.15 -3.36
CA HIS A 43 -12.86 -17.75 -4.00
C HIS A 43 -12.65 -17.24 -5.43
N GLU A 44 -13.70 -17.26 -6.26
CA GLU A 44 -13.64 -16.76 -7.64
C GLU A 44 -13.22 -15.29 -7.71
N MET A 45 -13.67 -14.47 -6.75
CA MET A 45 -13.31 -13.05 -6.69
C MET A 45 -11.86 -12.81 -6.26
N ILE A 46 -11.31 -13.67 -5.38
CA ILE A 46 -9.89 -13.58 -5.01
C ILE A 46 -9.00 -13.90 -6.23
N ASP A 47 -9.36 -14.91 -7.02
CA ASP A 47 -8.61 -15.26 -8.23
C ASP A 47 -8.72 -14.14 -9.29
N ALA A 48 -9.92 -13.58 -9.46
CA ALA A 48 -10.15 -12.49 -10.40
C ALA A 48 -9.42 -11.18 -10.02
N LEU A 49 -9.13 -10.98 -8.73
CA LEU A 49 -8.37 -9.84 -8.21
C LEU A 49 -6.84 -10.02 -8.32
N GLY A 50 -6.36 -11.13 -8.89
CA GLY A 50 -4.92 -11.37 -9.10
C GLY A 50 -4.23 -12.16 -7.99
N GLY A 51 -4.99 -12.79 -7.08
CA GLY A 51 -4.42 -13.67 -6.05
C GLY A 51 -3.44 -12.94 -5.11
N ASP A 52 -2.18 -13.34 -5.07
CA ASP A 52 -1.16 -12.69 -4.22
C ASP A 52 -0.44 -11.50 -4.90
N GLU A 53 -0.69 -11.21 -6.19
CA GLU A 53 -0.05 -10.08 -6.89
C GLU A 53 -0.33 -8.70 -6.25
N PRO A 54 -1.58 -8.34 -5.89
CA PRO A 54 -1.84 -7.01 -5.32
C PRO A 54 -1.12 -6.74 -4.00
N ARG A 55 -0.76 -7.80 -3.25
CA ARG A 55 0.06 -7.67 -2.03
C ARG A 55 1.51 -7.29 -2.34
N ARG A 56 2.05 -7.78 -3.46
CA ARG A 56 3.41 -7.46 -3.91
C ARG A 56 3.48 -6.01 -4.38
N GLU A 57 2.51 -5.60 -5.19
CA GLU A 57 2.35 -4.21 -5.60
C GLU A 57 2.20 -3.30 -4.39
N MET A 58 1.29 -3.61 -3.46
CA MET A 58 1.09 -2.78 -2.26
C MET A 58 2.36 -2.65 -1.41
N LYS A 59 3.19 -3.69 -1.32
CA LYS A 59 4.48 -3.61 -0.61
C LYS A 59 5.42 -2.59 -1.25
N GLN A 60 5.44 -2.48 -2.58
CA GLN A 60 6.23 -1.47 -3.28
C GLN A 60 5.64 -0.06 -3.07
N PHE A 61 4.32 0.09 -3.17
CA PHE A 61 3.63 1.35 -2.89
C PHE A 61 3.83 1.83 -1.44
N ASP A 62 3.84 0.92 -0.47
CA ASP A 62 4.10 1.25 0.94
C ASP A 62 5.54 1.74 1.14
N GLN A 63 6.52 1.11 0.48
CA GLN A 63 7.93 1.55 0.52
C GLN A 63 8.08 2.98 -0.01
N ASP A 64 7.46 3.31 -1.15
CA ASP A 64 7.56 4.64 -1.74
C ASP A 64 6.85 5.71 -0.87
N LYS A 65 5.68 5.37 -0.31
CA LYS A 65 4.97 6.23 0.63
C LYS A 65 5.78 6.46 1.91
N ASP A 66 6.45 5.44 2.42
CA ASP A 66 7.26 5.54 3.63
C ASP A 66 8.48 6.44 3.40
N GLN A 67 9.18 6.32 2.27
CA GLN A 67 10.27 7.23 1.92
C GLN A 67 9.79 8.69 1.84
N THR A 68 8.64 8.92 1.22
CA THR A 68 8.04 10.26 1.13
C THR A 68 7.68 10.83 2.50
N ARG A 69 7.11 10.01 3.40
CA ARG A 69 6.77 10.42 4.77
C ARG A 69 8.02 10.70 5.60
N ILE A 70 9.06 9.88 5.47
CA ILE A 70 10.34 10.07 6.15
C ILE A 70 10.96 11.39 5.71
N ALA A 71 11.05 11.64 4.40
CA ALA A 71 11.54 12.92 3.89
C ALA A 71 10.70 14.11 4.39
N GLY A 72 9.37 13.98 4.41
CA GLY A 72 8.48 15.00 4.99
C GLY A 72 8.76 15.28 6.47
N GLY A 73 8.95 14.23 7.29
CA GLY A 73 9.24 14.33 8.72
C GLY A 73 10.62 14.93 9.01
N LEU A 74 11.64 14.55 8.24
CA LEU A 74 12.97 15.16 8.33
C LEU A 74 12.92 16.64 7.96
N LYS A 75 12.20 17.00 6.89
CA LYS A 75 12.02 18.40 6.46
C LYS A 75 11.24 19.23 7.48
N ALA A 76 10.32 18.62 8.21
CA ALA A 76 9.65 19.27 9.33
C ALA A 76 10.61 19.49 10.51
N SER A 77 11.47 18.50 10.79
CA SER A 77 12.46 18.56 11.86
C SER A 77 13.47 19.69 11.66
N THR A 78 13.93 19.95 10.43
CA THR A 78 14.88 21.04 10.13
C THR A 78 14.30 22.43 10.41
N LYS A 79 12.98 22.61 10.29
CA LYS A 79 12.29 23.89 10.51
C LYS A 79 11.71 24.04 11.91
N ASN A 80 11.69 22.98 12.70
CA ASN A 80 11.02 22.99 14.00
C ASN A 80 11.89 23.71 15.06
N PRO A 81 11.43 24.81 15.66
CA PRO A 81 12.19 25.54 16.69
C PRO A 81 12.39 24.73 17.98
N ARG A 82 11.63 23.65 18.19
CA ARG A 82 11.77 22.74 19.35
C ARG A 82 12.85 21.66 19.15
N VAL A 83 13.43 21.56 17.96
CA VAL A 83 14.51 20.61 17.66
C VAL A 83 15.85 21.31 17.85
N SER A 84 16.82 20.62 18.44
CA SER A 84 18.17 21.14 18.63
C SER A 84 18.88 21.37 17.29
N GLU A 85 19.86 22.27 17.26
CA GLU A 85 20.66 22.51 16.04
C GLU A 85 21.36 21.24 15.54
N GLU A 86 21.91 20.42 16.44
CA GLU A 86 22.46 19.11 16.08
C GLU A 86 21.40 18.18 15.45
N GLY A 87 20.17 18.19 15.98
CA GLY A 87 19.06 17.42 15.45
C GLY A 87 18.63 17.89 14.05
N LYS A 88 18.63 19.20 13.82
CA LYS A 88 18.36 19.80 12.50
C LYS A 88 19.45 19.43 11.49
N ASN A 89 20.72 19.51 11.88
CA ASN A 89 21.85 19.14 11.02
C ASN A 89 21.78 17.67 10.61
N ARG A 90 21.52 16.75 11.56
CA ARG A 90 21.32 15.33 11.25
C ARG A 90 20.10 15.08 10.37
N ALA A 91 19.03 15.84 10.55
CA ALA A 91 17.84 15.72 9.71
C ALA A 91 18.12 16.19 8.28
N GLN A 92 18.91 17.25 8.11
CA GLN A 92 19.34 17.76 6.81
C GLN A 92 20.27 16.76 6.11
N GLU A 93 21.27 16.22 6.82
CA GLU A 93 22.19 15.22 6.26
C GLU A 93 21.45 13.99 5.73
N LYS A 94 20.47 13.48 6.48
CA LYS A 94 19.63 12.36 6.04
C LYS A 94 18.75 12.70 4.84
N LEU A 95 18.26 13.94 4.74
CA LEU A 95 17.52 14.39 3.56
C LEU A 95 18.42 14.44 2.33
N ASP A 96 19.64 14.94 2.48
CA ASP A 96 20.60 15.04 1.38
C ASP A 96 21.01 13.63 0.90
N GLN A 97 21.22 12.68 1.82
CA GLN A 97 21.46 11.28 1.48
C GLN A 97 20.27 10.61 0.75
N MET A 98 19.04 11.02 1.05
CA MET A 98 17.83 10.51 0.39
C MET A 98 17.56 11.17 -0.97
N GLY A 99 18.01 12.42 -1.16
CA GLY A 99 17.81 13.20 -2.39
C GLY A 99 18.98 13.15 -3.36
N ALA A 100 20.16 12.70 -2.93
CA ALA A 100 21.29 12.46 -3.81
C ALA A 100 20.96 11.30 -4.76
N PRO A 101 21.13 11.47 -6.09
CA PRO A 101 21.09 10.32 -6.98
C PRO A 101 22.17 9.34 -6.53
N SER A 102 21.79 8.09 -6.31
CA SER A 102 22.75 7.00 -6.20
C SER A 102 23.52 6.92 -7.52
N GLU A 103 24.76 7.39 -7.53
CA GLU A 103 25.70 7.32 -8.65
C GLU A 103 26.19 5.89 -8.88
#